data_AF-A0A7C6CZ76-F1
#
_entry.id   AF-A0A7C6CZ76-F1
#
_cell.length_a   1.000
_cell.length_b   1.000
_cell.length_c   1.000
_cell.angle_alpha   90.00
_cell.angle_beta   90.00
_cell.angle_gamma   90.00
#
_symmetry.space_group_name_H-M   'P 1'
#
loop_
_entity.id
_entity.type
_entity.pdbx_description
1 polymer ?
#
loop_
_entity_poly.entity_id
_entity_poly.type
_entity_poly.pdbx_seq_one_letter_code
_entity_poly.pdbx_strand_id
1 'polypeptide(L)'
;MGKTITRFVALLLAITLLVPVGASAAVDTPFGPGAVPLSDAEMAEVEGEFSPLVTSAVAGGLISTASYLITTPASQWTLGGAVRHAIAGAVSGLAGYFLR
;
A
#
# COMPACT_ATOMS: atom_id res chain seq x y z
N MET A 1 15.70 -4.91 -19.87
CA MET A 1 15.61 -4.80 -18.40
C MET A 1 14.76 -3.61 -17.93
N GLY A 2 14.95 -2.38 -18.44
CA GLY A 2 14.17 -1.21 -18.00
C GLY A 2 12.65 -1.39 -18.02
N LYS A 3 12.09 -1.96 -19.10
CA LYS A 3 10.63 -2.21 -19.21
C LYS A 3 10.05 -3.06 -18.07
N THR A 4 10.80 -4.00 -17.50
CA THR A 4 10.31 -4.89 -16.44
C THR A 4 10.26 -4.18 -15.08
N ILE A 5 11.27 -3.34 -14.80
CA ILE A 5 11.31 -2.53 -13.58
C ILE A 5 10.22 -1.44 -13.64
N THR A 6 10.04 -0.78 -14.79
CA THR A 6 8.95 0.18 -14.98
C THR A 6 7.58 -0.48 -14.76
N ARG A 7 7.36 -1.69 -15.25
CA ARG A 7 6.12 -2.46 -15.00
C ARG A 7 5.95 -2.80 -13.51
N PHE A 8 7.02 -3.21 -12.84
CA PHE A 8 6.98 -3.49 -11.40
C PHE A 8 6.61 -2.24 -10.60
N VAL A 9 7.25 -1.11 -10.88
CA VAL A 9 6.97 0.18 -10.22
C VAL A 9 5.55 0.65 -10.51
N ALA A 10 5.09 0.51 -11.76
CA ALA A 10 3.71 0.85 -12.14
C ALA A 10 2.68 -0.06 -11.44
N LEU A 11 2.96 -1.36 -11.29
CA LEU A 11 2.12 -2.28 -10.54
C LEU A 11 2.11 -1.94 -9.04
N LEU A 12 3.27 -1.63 -8.47
CA LEU A 12 3.38 -1.22 -7.07
C LEU A 12 2.55 0.06 -6.83
N LEU A 13 2.69 1.06 -7.70
CA LEU A 13 1.88 2.27 -7.69
C LEU A 13 0.39 1.99 -7.85
N ALA A 14 -0.01 1.14 -8.81
CA ALA A 14 -1.41 0.77 -9.02
C ALA A 14 -2.01 0.10 -7.78
N ILE A 15 -1.29 -0.86 -7.18
CA ILE A 15 -1.72 -1.51 -5.93
C ILE A 15 -1.89 -0.47 -4.82
N THR A 16 -0.97 0.50 -4.72
CA THR A 16 -1.03 1.49 -3.65
C THR A 16 -2.12 2.54 -3.84
N LEU A 17 -2.44 2.90 -5.08
CA LEU A 17 -3.54 3.81 -5.40
C LEU A 17 -4.90 3.14 -5.21
N LEU A 18 -4.95 1.81 -5.27
CA LEU A 18 -6.13 1.01 -4.97
C LEU A 18 -6.35 0.80 -3.46
N VAL A 19 -5.33 1.02 -2.62
CA VAL A 19 -5.50 1.06 -1.17
C VAL A 19 -5.94 2.48 -0.79
N PRO A 20 -7.21 2.70 -0.37
CA PRO A 20 -7.61 3.98 0.18
C PRO A 20 -6.73 4.29 1.39
N VAL A 21 -5.92 5.34 1.28
CA VAL A 21 -5.27 5.97 2.43
C VAL A 21 -6.41 6.46 3.31
N GLY A 22 -6.63 5.76 4.43
CA GLY A 22 -7.83 5.85 5.26
C GLY A 22 -8.44 7.24 5.28
N ALA A 23 -9.71 7.31 4.87
CA ALA A 23 -10.51 8.53 4.96
C ALA A 23 -10.68 8.90 6.44
N SER A 24 -9.72 9.67 6.97
CA SER A 24 -9.88 10.38 8.23
C SER A 24 -10.75 11.61 8.00
N ALA A 25 -12.05 11.37 7.89
CA ALA A 25 -13.09 12.30 8.33
C ALA A 25 -14.40 11.52 8.33
N ALA A 26 -14.91 11.21 9.52
CA ALA A 26 -16.29 10.81 9.69
C ALA A 26 -17.17 11.92 9.09
N VAL A 27 -17.72 11.68 7.90
CA VAL A 27 -18.81 12.47 7.33
C VAL A 27 -20.07 11.84 7.90
N ASP A 28 -20.82 12.60 8.70
CA ASP A 28 -21.96 12.09 9.49
C ASP A 28 -23.06 11.42 8.66
N THR A 29 -23.05 11.57 7.33
CA THR A 29 -23.81 10.73 6.39
C THR A 29 -23.06 10.63 5.05
N PRO A 30 -22.21 9.62 4.81
CA PRO A 30 -21.37 9.56 3.60
C PRO A 30 -22.15 9.11 2.35
N PHE A 31 -23.37 8.60 2.52
CA PHE A 31 -24.18 8.08 1.44
C PHE A 31 -25.60 8.69 1.52
N GLY A 32 -26.10 9.19 0.39
CA GLY A 32 -27.37 9.93 0.31
C GLY A 32 -28.61 9.13 0.73
N PRO A 33 -29.81 9.76 0.72
CA PRO A 33 -31.05 9.10 1.13
C PRO A 33 -31.37 7.92 0.21
N GLY A 34 -31.14 6.70 0.71
CA GLY A 34 -31.23 5.46 -0.06
C GLY A 34 -30.03 4.52 0.12
N ALA A 35 -29.00 4.95 0.84
CA ALA A 35 -27.90 4.09 1.23
C ALA A 35 -28.38 3.02 2.21
N VAL A 36 -28.30 1.77 1.80
CA VAL A 36 -28.44 0.63 2.70
C VAL A 36 -27.09 0.46 3.40
N PRO A 37 -27.03 0.56 4.74
CA PRO A 37 -25.80 0.26 5.47
C PRO A 37 -25.36 -1.16 5.15
N LEU A 38 -24.06 -1.36 4.94
CA LEU A 38 -23.48 -2.70 4.87
C LEU A 38 -23.78 -3.43 6.20
N SER A 39 -24.08 -4.71 6.11
CA SER A 39 -24.19 -5.56 7.30
C SER A 39 -22.83 -5.65 8.00
N ASP A 40 -22.82 -5.99 9.30
CA ASP A 40 -21.58 -6.13 10.07
C ASP A 40 -20.58 -7.11 9.44
N ALA A 41 -21.09 -8.14 8.74
CA ALA A 41 -20.27 -9.10 8.01
C ALA A 41 -19.60 -8.48 6.78
N GLU A 42 -20.32 -7.67 6.01
CA GLU A 42 -19.79 -6.97 4.84
C GLU A 42 -18.83 -5.84 5.25
N MET A 43 -19.11 -5.16 6.37
CA MET A 43 -18.19 -4.18 6.96
C MET A 43 -16.87 -4.83 7.36
N ALA A 44 -16.89 -6.00 8.01
CA ALA A 44 -15.68 -6.70 8.45
C ALA A 44 -14.80 -7.18 7.28
N GLU A 45 -15.39 -7.53 6.14
CA GLU A 45 -14.65 -7.91 4.93
C GLU A 45 -13.92 -6.69 4.32
N VAL A 46 -14.62 -5.56 4.22
CA VAL A 46 -14.06 -4.29 3.74
C VAL A 46 -12.95 -3.79 4.68
N GLU A 47 -13.17 -3.86 5.98
CA GLU A 47 -12.22 -3.40 7.00
C GLU A 47 -10.99 -4.32 7.12
N GLY A 48 -11.14 -5.59 6.75
CA GLY A 48 -10.04 -6.55 6.60
C GLY A 48 -9.16 -6.24 5.38
N GLU A 49 -9.77 -5.96 4.23
CA GLU A 49 -9.04 -5.64 2.97
C GLU A 49 -8.33 -4.28 3.03
N PHE A 50 -8.87 -3.33 3.81
CA PHE A 50 -8.33 -1.97 3.98
C PHE A 50 -7.78 -1.70 5.38
N SER A 51 -7.43 -2.76 6.11
CA SER A 51 -6.94 -2.64 7.48
C SER A 51 -5.73 -1.69 7.58
N PRO A 52 -5.60 -0.91 8.68
CA PRO A 52 -4.39 -0.15 9.00
C PRO A 52 -3.10 -0.98 8.93
N LEU A 53 -3.20 -2.29 9.16
CA LEU A 53 -2.10 -3.25 9.00
C LEU A 53 -1.66 -3.41 7.54
N VAL A 54 -2.62 -3.62 6.63
CA VAL A 54 -2.36 -3.73 5.18
C VAL A 54 -1.79 -2.41 4.65
N THR A 55 -2.40 -1.29 5.04
CA THR A 55 -1.95 0.05 4.66
C THR A 55 -0.50 0.32 5.11
N SER A 56 -0.15 -0.10 6.33
CA SER A 56 1.22 0.06 6.88
C SER A 56 2.26 -0.77 6.12
N ALA A 57 1.92 -2.02 5.76
CA ALA A 57 2.77 -2.87 4.92
C ALA A 57 3.01 -2.26 3.52
N VAL A 58 1.94 -1.78 2.89
CA VAL A 58 1.99 -1.18 1.55
C VAL A 58 2.81 0.11 1.57
N ALA A 59 2.59 0.99 2.55
CA ALA A 59 3.35 2.23 2.71
C ALA A 59 4.84 1.97 2.95
N GLY A 60 5.18 1.01 3.82
CA GLY A 60 6.56 0.64 4.07
C GLY A 60 7.26 0.10 2.81
N GLY A 61 6.60 -0.80 2.08
CA GLY A 61 7.15 -1.37 0.84
C GLY A 61 7.41 -0.31 -0.24
N LEU A 62 6.52 0.66 -0.38
CA LEU A 62 6.69 1.81 -1.27
C LEU A 62 7.91 2.65 -0.91
N ILE A 63 7.99 3.10 0.34
CA ILE A 63 9.04 4.01 0.80
C ILE A 63 10.41 3.36 0.56
N SER A 64 10.56 2.09 0.95
CA SER A 64 11.82 1.37 0.77
C SER A 64 12.16 1.14 -0.71
N THR A 65 11.17 0.81 -1.55
CA THR A 65 11.39 0.66 -3.00
C THR A 65 11.76 1.99 -3.66
N ALA A 66 11.10 3.08 -3.30
CA ALA A 66 11.40 4.42 -3.79
C ALA A 66 12.82 4.85 -3.35
N SER A 67 13.19 4.59 -2.09
CA SER A 67 14.55 4.82 -1.61
C SER A 67 15.59 4.05 -2.44
N TYR A 68 15.34 2.79 -2.77
CA TYR A 68 16.23 2.01 -3.65
C TYR A 68 16.41 2.67 -5.02
N LEU A 69 15.31 3.09 -5.66
CA LEU A 69 15.37 3.70 -7.00
C LEU A 69 16.05 5.06 -6.99
N ILE A 70 15.86 5.87 -5.95
CA ILE A 70 16.49 7.20 -5.82
C ILE A 70 17.98 7.08 -5.52
N THR A 71 18.38 6.12 -4.69
CA THR A 71 19.77 5.98 -4.22
C THR A 71 20.64 5.08 -5.10
N THR A 72 20.04 4.24 -5.94
CA THR A 72 20.77 3.35 -6.85
C THR A 72 20.80 3.95 -8.25
N PRO A 73 21.98 4.04 -8.91
CA PRO A 73 22.05 4.45 -10.31
C PRO A 73 21.19 3.56 -11.21
N ALA A 74 20.50 4.16 -12.19
CA ALA A 74 19.56 3.42 -13.06
C ALA A 74 20.19 2.27 -13.85
N SER A 75 21.49 2.33 -14.14
CA SER A 75 22.25 1.26 -14.79
C SER A 75 22.41 0.01 -13.91
N GLN A 76 22.21 0.15 -12.60
CA GLN A 76 22.36 -0.92 -11.60
C GLN A 76 21.01 -1.38 -11.04
N TRP A 77 19.89 -0.86 -11.56
CA TRP A 77 18.58 -1.32 -11.14
C TRP A 77 18.37 -2.77 -11.54
N THR A 78 17.95 -3.57 -10.56
CA THR A 78 17.55 -4.96 -10.79
C THR A 78 16.16 -5.17 -10.22
N LEU A 79 15.40 -6.07 -10.86
CA LEU A 79 14.08 -6.46 -10.36
C LEU A 79 14.20 -7.10 -8.96
N GLY A 80 15.21 -7.95 -8.75
CA GLY A 80 15.47 -8.56 -7.45
C GLY A 80 15.80 -7.53 -6.36
N GLY A 81 16.54 -6.47 -6.71
CA GLY A 81 16.80 -5.34 -5.82
C GLY A 81 15.52 -4.62 -5.41
N ALA A 82 14.67 -4.27 -6.39
CA ALA A 82 13.39 -3.61 -6.13
C ALA A 82 12.45 -4.47 -5.28
N VAL A 83 12.33 -5.77 -5.59
CA VAL A 83 11.50 -6.71 -4.81
C VAL A 83 12.01 -6.88 -3.38
N ARG A 84 13.32 -7.02 -3.19
CA ARG A 84 13.91 -7.15 -1.84
C ARG A 84 13.61 -5.92 -0.99
N HIS A 85 13.71 -4.72 -1.56
CA HIS A 85 13.39 -3.48 -0.85
C HIS A 85 11.89 -3.35 -0.59
N ALA A 86 11.03 -3.73 -1.53
CA ALA A 86 9.58 -3.78 -1.30
C ALA A 86 9.22 -4.68 -0.10
N ILE A 87 9.82 -5.88 -0.02
CA ILE A 87 9.59 -6.81 1.09
C ILE A 87 10.15 -6.24 2.40
N ALA A 88 11.38 -5.75 2.41
CA ALA A 88 12.01 -5.18 3.60
C ALA A 88 11.23 -3.97 4.14
N GLY A 89 10.76 -3.12 3.24
CA GLY A 89 9.89 -2.00 3.54
C GLY A 89 8.55 -2.45 4.13
N ALA A 90 7.90 -3.45 3.53
CA ALA A 90 6.62 -3.95 4.03
C ALA A 90 6.72 -4.55 5.43
N VAL A 91 7.78 -5.33 5.69
CA VAL A 91 8.07 -5.85 7.03
C VAL A 91 8.35 -4.72 8.03
N SER A 92 9.08 -3.68 7.62
CA SER A 92 9.35 -2.52 8.48
C SER A 92 8.08 -1.73 8.79
N GLY A 93 7.19 -1.56 7.81
CA GLY A 93 5.89 -0.92 7.98
C GLY A 93 4.99 -1.70 8.95
N LEU A 94 4.95 -3.03 8.82
CA LEU A 94 4.25 -3.90 9.77
C LEU A 94 4.85 -3.82 11.18
N ALA A 95 6.17 -3.86 11.31
CA ALA A 95 6.84 -3.72 12.60
C ALA A 95 6.50 -2.37 13.26
N GLY A 96 6.48 -1.27 12.49
CA GLY A 96 6.07 0.04 12.98
C GLY A 96 4.59 0.09 13.44
N TYR A 97 3.71 -0.67 12.78
CA TYR A 97 2.31 -0.80 13.21
C TYR A 97 2.18 -1.50 14.56
N PHE A 98 2.93 -2.57 14.80
CA PHE A 98 2.86 -3.33 16.07
C PHE A 98 3.58 -2.69 17.26
N LEU A 99 4.52 -1.76 17.00
CA LEU A 99 5.29 -1.06 18.03
C LEU A 99 4.69 0.29 18.45
N ARG A 100 3.57 0.70 17.83
CA ARG A 100 2.84 1.93 18.12
C ARG A 100 1.69 1.67 19.09
#